data_AF-A0A8G1DPJ7-F1
#
_entry.id   AF-A0A8G1DPJ7-F1
#
_cell.length_a   1.000
_cell.length_b   1.000
_cell.length_c   1.000
_cell.angle_alpha   90.00
_cell.angle_beta   90.00
_cell.angle_gamma   90.00
#
_symmetry.space_group_name_H-M   'P 1'
#
loop_
_entity.id
_entity.type
_entity.pdbx_description
1 polymer ?
#
loop_
_entity_poly.entity_id
_entity_poly.type
_entity_poly.pdbx_seq_one_letter_code
_entity_poly.pdbx_strand_id
1 'polypeptide(L)'
;MAPVLRKTQPLVKIINNSFIDLPAPVNLSSLWNFGSLLGVCLIAQIVTGLFLAMHYTADTSMAFSSVAHICRDVNNGWLLRNLHANGASFFFICIYLHIGRGMYYGSFLFKETWNIGVILLFLVMATAFVGYVLPWGQMSFWGATVITNLLSAAPYIGTELVQWIWGGFSVDNATLTRFFTFHFILPFVIAGASMLHLLFLHQTGSSNPTGLNPNFDKIPFHAYYSYKDLFGFAIMLALLALLSTFAPNLLGDPDNFTPANPLVTPPHIKPEWYFLFAYAILRSIPNKLGGVLALLFSIMILFLMPFLHTSKQRTLMFRPLAKLFFWTLVANTLILTWIGGQPVEDPFVMIGQLASISYFSIFIIFIPLLGLTENKLTQLN
;
A
#
# COMPACT_ATOMS: atom_id res chain seq x y z
N MET A 1 -39.83 25.88 13.61
CA MET A 1 -39.18 24.55 13.71
C MET A 1 -37.69 24.80 13.98
N ALA A 2 -37.11 24.25 15.04
CA ALA A 2 -35.69 24.47 15.33
C ALA A 2 -34.84 23.87 14.19
N PRO A 3 -33.76 24.54 13.73
CA PRO A 3 -32.88 23.98 12.73
C PRO A 3 -32.27 22.66 13.22
N VAL A 4 -32.20 21.64 12.36
CA VAL A 4 -31.55 20.37 12.70
C VAL A 4 -30.08 20.63 13.00
N LEU A 5 -29.66 20.41 14.26
CA LEU A 5 -28.30 20.66 14.74
C LEU A 5 -27.23 20.05 13.82
N ARG A 6 -27.50 18.86 13.28
CA ARG A 6 -26.64 18.14 12.35
C ARG A 6 -26.27 18.93 11.09
N LYS A 7 -27.14 19.85 10.65
CA LYS A 7 -26.95 20.67 9.43
C LYS A 7 -26.48 22.09 9.73
N THR A 8 -26.60 22.56 10.97
CA THR A 8 -26.31 23.95 11.35
C THR A 8 -25.08 24.11 12.21
N GLN A 9 -24.78 23.17 13.10
CA GLN A 9 -23.59 23.23 13.95
C GLN A 9 -22.33 23.05 13.06
N PRO A 10 -21.33 23.96 13.09
CA PRO A 10 -20.24 23.98 12.11
C PRO A 10 -19.41 22.69 11.99
N LEU A 11 -19.14 22.00 13.10
CA LEU A 11 -18.38 20.74 13.14
C LEU A 11 -19.24 19.56 12.69
N VAL A 12 -20.46 19.44 13.23
CA VAL A 12 -21.38 18.34 12.90
C VAL A 12 -21.84 18.44 11.44
N LYS A 13 -21.92 19.65 10.88
CA LYS A 13 -22.21 19.87 9.46
C LYS A 13 -21.17 19.23 8.54
N ILE A 14 -19.89 19.23 8.93
CA ILE A 14 -18.83 18.55 8.15
C ILE A 14 -19.10 17.05 8.15
N ILE A 15 -19.33 16.45 9.32
CA ILE A 15 -19.67 15.02 9.46
C ILE A 15 -20.94 14.67 8.68
N ASN A 16 -21.96 15.54 8.74
CA ASN A 16 -23.20 15.35 8.00
C ASN A 16 -22.96 15.23 6.51
N ASN A 17 -22.21 16.18 5.95
CA ASN A 17 -22.01 16.28 4.51
C ASN A 17 -21.01 15.25 3.98
N SER A 18 -20.07 14.79 4.81
CA SER A 18 -19.05 13.81 4.44
C SER A 18 -19.43 12.36 4.73
N PHE A 19 -20.45 12.11 5.56
CA PHE A 19 -20.76 10.76 6.03
C PHE A 19 -22.25 10.42 6.11
N ILE A 20 -23.12 11.37 6.46
CA ILE A 20 -24.54 11.03 6.73
C ILE A 20 -25.40 11.29 5.49
N ASP A 21 -25.52 12.55 5.09
CA ASP A 21 -26.29 12.98 3.93
C ASP A 21 -25.46 13.00 2.64
N LEU A 22 -24.23 12.45 2.65
CA LEU A 22 -23.37 12.36 1.48
C LEU A 22 -24.10 11.59 0.35
N PRO A 23 -24.35 12.21 -0.82
CA PRO A 23 -25.03 11.53 -1.92
C PRO A 23 -24.10 10.52 -2.60
N ALA A 24 -24.42 9.22 -2.50
CA ALA A 24 -23.65 8.13 -3.08
C ALA A 24 -24.44 7.43 -4.21
N PRO A 25 -23.79 7.01 -5.32
CA PRO A 25 -24.46 6.24 -6.37
C PRO A 25 -25.08 4.96 -5.82
N VAL A 26 -26.29 4.56 -6.21
CA VAL A 26 -26.97 3.38 -5.63
C VAL A 26 -26.23 2.04 -5.84
N ASN A 27 -25.44 1.92 -6.91
CA ASN A 27 -24.91 0.66 -7.43
C ASN A 27 -23.44 0.40 -7.06
N LEU A 28 -22.91 1.00 -5.98
CA LEU A 28 -21.54 0.70 -5.54
C LEU A 28 -21.40 -0.77 -5.11
N SER A 29 -20.43 -1.50 -5.70
CA SER A 29 -20.12 -2.88 -5.32
C SER A 29 -19.28 -2.95 -4.03
N SER A 30 -19.00 -4.16 -3.51
CA SER A 30 -18.13 -4.36 -2.34
C SER A 30 -16.72 -3.78 -2.51
N LEU A 31 -16.26 -3.59 -3.75
CA LEU A 31 -14.94 -3.00 -4.04
C LEU A 31 -14.83 -1.53 -3.60
N TRP A 32 -15.95 -0.83 -3.36
CA TRP A 32 -15.94 0.52 -2.79
C TRP A 32 -15.65 0.55 -1.28
N ASN A 33 -15.82 -0.57 -0.57
CA ASN A 33 -15.56 -0.67 0.86
C ASN A 33 -14.05 -0.53 1.19
N PHE A 34 -13.15 -0.80 0.24
CA PHE A 34 -11.71 -0.70 0.52
C PHE A 34 -11.24 0.71 0.89
N GLY A 35 -12.00 1.76 0.55
CA GLY A 35 -11.69 3.11 1.05
C GLY A 35 -11.85 3.24 2.56
N SER A 36 -12.97 2.77 3.10
CA SER A 36 -13.24 2.82 4.53
C SER A 36 -12.45 1.76 5.31
N LEU A 37 -12.19 0.59 4.72
CA LEU A 37 -11.28 -0.42 5.31
C LEU A 37 -9.86 0.11 5.50
N LEU A 38 -9.32 0.88 4.55
CA LEU A 38 -8.02 1.56 4.72
C LEU A 38 -8.04 2.55 5.88
N GLY A 39 -9.15 3.24 6.10
CA GLY A 39 -9.35 4.09 7.28
C GLY A 39 -9.30 3.29 8.59
N VAL A 40 -9.97 2.14 8.65
CA VAL A 40 -9.92 1.23 9.81
C VAL A 40 -8.51 0.68 10.02
N CYS A 41 -7.81 0.26 8.95
CA CYS A 41 -6.41 -0.17 9.04
C CYS A 41 -5.51 0.93 9.60
N LEU A 42 -5.64 2.17 9.14
CA LEU A 42 -4.85 3.29 9.64
C LEU A 42 -5.09 3.54 11.13
N ILE A 43 -6.36 3.57 11.56
CA ILE A 43 -6.70 3.75 12.97
C ILE A 43 -6.14 2.59 13.81
N ALA A 44 -6.31 1.34 13.36
CA ALA A 44 -5.80 0.17 14.05
C ALA A 44 -4.28 0.20 14.19
N GLN A 45 -3.54 0.58 13.13
CA GLN A 45 -2.08 0.71 13.17
C GLN A 45 -1.62 1.82 14.10
N ILE A 46 -2.28 2.99 14.10
CA ILE A 46 -1.93 4.09 15.02
C ILE A 46 -2.17 3.68 16.47
N VAL A 47 -3.32 3.09 16.78
CA VAL A 47 -3.67 2.68 18.15
C VAL A 47 -2.71 1.59 18.63
N THR A 48 -2.57 0.49 17.90
CA THR A 48 -1.66 -0.59 18.29
C THR A 48 -0.20 -0.13 18.36
N GLY A 49 0.24 0.68 17.40
CA GLY A 49 1.59 1.24 17.37
C GLY A 49 1.89 2.15 18.55
N LEU A 50 0.93 2.98 18.96
CA LEU A 50 1.08 3.84 20.14
C LEU A 50 1.28 3.01 21.42
N PHE A 51 0.47 1.97 21.63
CA PHE A 51 0.62 1.08 22.80
C PHE A 51 1.94 0.30 22.76
N LEU A 52 2.39 -0.15 21.59
CA LEU A 52 3.70 -0.80 21.44
C LEU A 52 4.85 0.18 21.74
N ALA A 53 4.75 1.42 21.29
CA ALA A 53 5.76 2.45 21.51
C ALA A 53 5.95 2.81 22.99
N MET A 54 4.94 2.63 23.86
CA MET A 54 5.07 2.83 25.30
C MET A 54 6.03 1.83 25.98
N HIS A 55 6.35 0.72 25.31
CA HIS A 55 7.16 -0.37 25.82
C HIS A 55 8.42 -0.66 24.98
N TYR A 56 8.53 -0.06 23.79
CA TYR A 56 9.65 -0.25 22.88
C TYR A 56 10.82 0.67 23.23
N THR A 57 12.05 0.20 23.03
CA THR A 57 13.28 1.00 23.22
C THR A 57 14.08 1.04 21.92
N ALA A 58 14.27 2.25 21.37
CA ALA A 58 15.02 2.47 20.13
C ALA A 58 16.54 2.55 20.40
N ASP A 59 17.12 1.45 20.87
CA ASP A 59 18.57 1.29 21.03
C ASP A 59 19.01 -0.07 20.50
N THR A 60 20.10 -0.16 19.74
CA THR A 60 20.51 -1.43 19.08
C THR A 60 20.80 -2.57 20.06
N SER A 61 21.18 -2.26 21.31
CA SER A 61 21.39 -3.27 22.35
C SER A 61 20.08 -3.77 22.99
N MET A 62 19.00 -3.01 22.88
CA MET A 62 17.72 -3.28 23.56
C MET A 62 16.52 -3.44 22.64
N ALA A 63 16.58 -3.07 21.36
CA ALA A 63 15.42 -3.05 20.47
C ALA A 63 14.79 -4.43 20.33
N PHE A 64 15.59 -5.43 19.98
CA PHE A 64 15.12 -6.81 19.85
C PHE A 64 14.56 -7.35 21.18
N SER A 65 15.26 -7.13 22.29
CA SER A 65 14.83 -7.61 23.61
C SER A 65 13.60 -6.86 24.13
N SER A 66 13.42 -5.58 23.80
CA SER A 66 12.22 -4.82 24.16
C SER A 66 10.98 -5.32 23.44
N VAL A 67 11.10 -5.71 22.15
CA VAL A 67 10.01 -6.38 21.42
C VAL A 67 9.72 -7.77 22.01
N ALA A 68 10.75 -8.52 22.41
CA ALA A 68 10.55 -9.79 23.11
C ALA A 68 9.84 -9.61 24.46
N HIS A 69 10.21 -8.59 25.24
CA HIS A 69 9.57 -8.19 26.50
C HIS A 69 8.09 -7.81 26.27
N ILE A 70 7.76 -7.04 25.23
CA ILE A 70 6.37 -6.75 24.87
C ILE A 70 5.57 -8.04 24.70
N CYS A 71 6.12 -9.02 23.97
CA CYS A 71 5.40 -10.26 23.70
C CYS A 71 5.29 -11.17 24.93
N ARG A 72 6.24 -11.12 25.88
CA ARG A 72 6.34 -12.07 26.98
C ARG A 72 5.78 -11.55 28.30
N ASP A 73 5.98 -10.27 28.59
CA ASP A 73 5.81 -9.71 29.94
C ASP A 73 4.69 -8.66 30.00
N VAL A 74 4.40 -7.98 28.89
CA VAL A 74 3.30 -7.01 28.82
C VAL A 74 1.95 -7.72 28.65
N ASN A 75 0.98 -7.38 29.49
CA ASN A 75 -0.38 -7.93 29.42
C ASN A 75 -0.99 -7.72 28.02
N ASN A 76 -1.34 -8.83 27.35
CA ASN A 76 -1.81 -8.84 25.95
C ASN A 76 -0.85 -8.22 24.94
N GLY A 77 0.43 -8.01 25.29
CA GLY A 77 1.42 -7.41 24.40
C GLY A 77 1.73 -8.28 23.17
N TRP A 78 1.69 -9.61 23.32
CA TRP A 78 1.77 -10.54 22.18
C TRP A 78 0.66 -10.30 21.15
N LEU A 79 -0.57 -10.06 21.62
CA LEU A 79 -1.72 -9.83 20.75
C LEU A 79 -1.61 -8.47 20.07
N LEU A 80 -1.23 -7.42 20.81
CA LEU A 80 -0.98 -6.09 20.25
C LEU A 80 0.10 -6.13 19.17
N ARG A 81 1.22 -6.80 19.44
CA ARG A 81 2.32 -6.95 18.47
C ARG A 81 1.85 -7.68 17.23
N ASN A 82 1.12 -8.78 17.38
CA ASN A 82 0.63 -9.57 16.23
C ASN A 82 -0.45 -8.84 15.43
N LEU A 83 -1.36 -8.10 16.10
CA LEU A 83 -2.32 -7.23 15.43
C LEU A 83 -1.63 -6.12 14.63
N HIS A 84 -0.57 -5.51 15.17
CA HIS A 84 0.19 -4.47 14.47
C HIS A 84 0.96 -5.02 13.26
N ALA A 85 1.63 -6.17 13.42
CA ALA A 85 2.40 -6.80 12.35
C ALA A 85 1.49 -7.30 11.21
N ASN A 86 0.47 -8.09 11.53
CA ASN A 86 -0.48 -8.59 10.52
C ASN A 86 -1.40 -7.49 10.00
N GLY A 87 -1.70 -6.46 10.81
CA GLY A 87 -2.46 -5.29 10.39
C GLY A 87 -1.76 -4.51 9.29
N ALA A 88 -0.42 -4.44 9.30
CA ALA A 88 0.34 -3.90 8.17
C ALA A 88 0.11 -4.69 6.87
N SER A 89 0.09 -6.03 6.94
CA SER A 89 -0.25 -6.87 5.78
C SER A 89 -1.69 -6.63 5.29
N PHE A 90 -2.67 -6.54 6.19
CA PHE A 90 -4.05 -6.20 5.83
C PHE A 90 -4.18 -4.81 5.21
N PHE A 91 -3.36 -3.85 5.64
CA PHE A 91 -3.26 -2.54 4.99
C PHE A 91 -2.86 -2.69 3.52
N PHE A 92 -1.81 -3.46 3.21
CA PHE A 92 -1.37 -3.68 1.84
C PHE A 92 -2.36 -4.49 0.99
N ILE A 93 -3.01 -5.51 1.56
CA ILE A 93 -4.11 -6.21 0.88
C ILE A 93 -5.20 -5.21 0.48
N CYS A 94 -5.64 -4.38 1.43
CA CYS A 94 -6.68 -3.38 1.18
C CYS A 94 -6.24 -2.33 0.16
N ILE A 95 -4.99 -1.85 0.21
CA ILE A 95 -4.52 -0.79 -0.69
C ILE A 95 -4.37 -1.29 -2.11
N TYR A 96 -3.88 -2.53 -2.32
CA TYR A 96 -3.79 -3.12 -3.65
C TYR A 96 -5.16 -3.41 -4.26
N LEU A 97 -6.13 -3.87 -3.46
CA LEU A 97 -7.51 -4.04 -3.93
C LEU A 97 -8.16 -2.68 -4.23
N HIS A 98 -7.88 -1.65 -3.43
CA HIS A 98 -8.36 -0.28 -3.67
C HIS A 98 -7.80 0.30 -4.97
N ILE A 99 -6.50 0.14 -5.23
CA ILE A 99 -5.82 0.56 -6.46
C ILE A 99 -6.36 -0.24 -7.65
N GLY A 100 -6.45 -1.57 -7.54
CA GLY A 100 -6.99 -2.44 -8.58
C GLY A 100 -8.42 -2.07 -8.97
N ARG A 101 -9.29 -1.79 -7.99
CA ARG A 101 -10.62 -1.21 -8.22
C ARG A 101 -10.51 0.11 -8.99
N GLY A 102 -9.62 0.99 -8.58
CA GLY A 102 -9.42 2.29 -9.22
C GLY A 102 -8.99 2.18 -10.69
N MET A 103 -8.14 1.20 -11.00
CA MET A 103 -7.73 0.87 -12.37
C MET A 103 -8.88 0.25 -13.17
N TYR A 104 -9.58 -0.74 -12.61
CA TYR A 104 -10.66 -1.46 -13.30
C TYR A 104 -11.85 -0.58 -13.66
N TYR A 105 -12.22 0.36 -12.79
CA TYR A 105 -13.36 1.26 -12.99
C TYR A 105 -12.96 2.67 -13.45
N GLY A 106 -11.72 2.90 -13.89
CA GLY A 106 -11.29 4.21 -14.38
C GLY A 106 -11.45 5.33 -13.34
N SER A 107 -11.27 5.02 -12.05
CA SER A 107 -11.34 6.03 -10.99
C SER A 107 -10.11 6.93 -10.98
N PHE A 108 -9.01 6.50 -11.60
CA PHE A 108 -7.82 7.34 -11.84
C PHE A 108 -8.12 8.62 -12.64
N LEU A 109 -9.25 8.70 -13.36
CA LEU A 109 -9.68 9.92 -14.03
C LEU A 109 -10.05 11.06 -13.07
N PHE A 110 -10.29 10.78 -11.78
CA PHE A 110 -10.31 11.79 -10.74
C PHE A 110 -8.86 12.09 -10.35
N LYS A 111 -8.19 12.91 -11.16
CA LYS A 111 -6.72 13.06 -11.18
C LYS A 111 -6.14 13.45 -9.82
N GLU A 112 -6.75 14.40 -9.14
CA GLU A 112 -6.30 14.92 -7.84
C GLU A 112 -6.39 13.83 -6.77
N THR A 113 -7.57 13.20 -6.67
CA THR A 113 -7.83 12.06 -5.78
C THR A 113 -6.85 10.91 -6.06
N TRP A 114 -6.64 10.58 -7.33
CA TRP A 114 -5.72 9.52 -7.75
C TRP A 114 -4.26 9.82 -7.41
N ASN A 115 -3.78 11.02 -7.73
CA ASN A 115 -2.40 11.42 -7.48
C ASN A 115 -2.10 11.45 -5.97
N ILE A 116 -3.04 11.94 -5.15
CA ILE A 116 -2.93 11.83 -3.69
C ILE A 116 -2.97 10.37 -3.24
N GLY A 117 -3.76 9.52 -3.89
CA GLY A 117 -3.76 8.07 -3.65
C GLY A 117 -2.39 7.42 -3.91
N VAL A 118 -1.68 7.83 -4.97
CA VAL A 118 -0.32 7.37 -5.25
C VAL A 118 0.67 7.89 -4.21
N ILE A 119 0.53 9.15 -3.76
CA ILE A 119 1.33 9.69 -2.65
C ILE A 119 1.08 8.91 -1.35
N LEU A 120 -0.18 8.58 -1.03
CA LEU A 120 -0.55 7.75 0.11
C LEU A 120 0.10 6.37 0.03
N LEU A 121 0.14 5.74 -1.15
CA LEU A 121 0.86 4.48 -1.35
C LEU A 121 2.34 4.63 -1.00
N PHE A 122 3.03 5.66 -1.50
CA PHE A 122 4.44 5.91 -1.14
C PHE A 122 4.63 6.13 0.36
N LEU A 123 3.75 6.88 1.02
CA LEU A 123 3.82 7.12 2.46
C LEU A 123 3.62 5.82 3.27
N VAL A 124 2.64 4.99 2.89
CA VAL A 124 2.39 3.69 3.53
C VAL A 124 3.58 2.74 3.31
N MET A 125 4.13 2.70 2.10
CA MET A 125 5.36 1.94 1.79
C MET A 125 6.54 2.39 2.65
N ALA A 126 6.80 3.70 2.72
CA ALA A 126 7.87 4.24 3.56
C ALA A 126 7.65 3.87 5.04
N THR A 127 6.43 4.09 5.56
CA THR A 127 6.06 3.79 6.95
C THR A 127 6.27 2.33 7.30
N ALA A 128 5.79 1.41 6.46
CA ALA A 128 5.93 -0.02 6.69
C ALA A 128 7.39 -0.49 6.60
N PHE A 129 8.17 0.06 5.67
CA PHE A 129 9.60 -0.23 5.57
C PHE A 129 10.35 0.17 6.84
N VAL A 130 10.22 1.42 7.31
CA VAL A 130 10.93 1.86 8.52
C VAL A 130 10.42 1.15 9.78
N GLY A 131 9.14 0.77 9.82
CA GLY A 131 8.55 -0.02 10.91
C GLY A 131 9.11 -1.43 10.99
N TYR A 132 9.37 -2.06 9.84
CA TYR A 132 9.96 -3.40 9.78
C TYR A 132 11.40 -3.44 10.28
N VAL A 133 12.10 -2.31 10.35
CA VAL A 133 13.47 -2.24 10.90
C VAL A 133 13.48 -2.29 12.43
N LEU A 134 12.42 -1.84 13.09
CA LEU A 134 12.36 -1.63 14.54
C LEU A 134 12.56 -2.90 15.39
N PRO A 135 12.07 -4.09 15.01
CA PRO A 135 12.35 -5.31 15.77
C PRO A 135 13.85 -5.68 15.83
N TRP A 136 14.68 -5.10 14.96
CA TRP A 136 16.14 -5.29 14.95
C TRP A 136 16.58 -6.77 14.87
N GLY A 137 15.84 -7.58 14.11
CA GLY A 137 16.24 -8.94 13.74
C GLY A 137 17.10 -8.98 12.48
N GLN A 138 17.50 -10.18 12.06
CA GLN A 138 18.35 -10.38 10.88
C GLN A 138 17.75 -9.78 9.60
N MET A 139 16.48 -10.10 9.28
CA MET A 139 15.84 -9.57 8.07
C MET A 139 15.60 -8.07 8.16
N SER A 140 15.27 -7.54 9.35
CA SER A 140 15.17 -6.11 9.61
C SER A 140 16.46 -5.37 9.26
N PHE A 141 17.60 -5.82 9.81
CA PHE A 141 18.90 -5.17 9.63
C PHE A 141 19.43 -5.29 8.21
N TRP A 142 19.44 -6.51 7.65
CA TRP A 142 19.97 -6.75 6.31
C TRP A 142 19.07 -6.18 5.22
N GLY A 143 17.75 -6.22 5.42
CA GLY A 143 16.79 -5.53 4.57
C GLY A 143 17.02 -4.03 4.55
N ALA A 144 17.21 -3.40 5.73
CA ALA A 144 17.54 -1.98 5.82
C ALA A 144 18.84 -1.66 5.06
N THR A 145 19.89 -2.46 5.28
CA THR A 145 21.21 -2.28 4.65
C THR A 145 21.13 -2.36 3.13
N VAL A 146 20.49 -3.40 2.58
CA VAL A 146 20.38 -3.59 1.13
C VAL A 146 19.54 -2.51 0.48
N ILE A 147 18.34 -2.23 1.01
CA ILE A 147 17.38 -1.32 0.38
C ILE A 147 17.85 0.13 0.44
N THR A 148 18.39 0.60 1.56
CA THR A 148 18.90 1.98 1.65
C THR A 148 20.14 2.18 0.79
N ASN A 149 21.02 1.17 0.68
CA ASN A 149 22.21 1.24 -0.17
C ASN A 149 21.90 1.23 -1.68
N LEU A 150 20.64 1.02 -2.08
CA LEU A 150 20.21 1.25 -3.47
C LEU A 150 20.40 2.71 -3.89
N LEU A 151 20.24 3.65 -2.96
CA LEU A 151 20.44 5.09 -3.22
C LEU A 151 21.88 5.44 -3.58
N SER A 152 22.84 4.59 -3.24
CA SER A 152 24.25 4.76 -3.65
C SER A 152 24.44 4.70 -5.17
N ALA A 153 23.43 4.22 -5.92
CA ALA A 153 23.44 4.22 -7.37
C ALA A 153 23.25 5.61 -7.99
N ALA A 154 22.77 6.60 -7.21
CA ALA A 154 22.59 7.95 -7.69
C ALA A 154 23.95 8.58 -8.07
N PRO A 155 24.13 9.08 -9.31
CA PRO A 155 25.39 9.69 -9.74
C PRO A 155 25.77 10.87 -8.85
N TYR A 156 27.07 11.00 -8.57
CA TYR A 156 27.70 12.07 -7.79
C TYR A 156 27.37 12.08 -6.29
N ILE A 157 26.08 12.06 -5.91
CA ILE A 157 25.62 12.27 -4.52
C ILE A 157 25.26 10.97 -3.78
N GLY A 158 25.28 9.81 -4.45
CA GLY A 158 24.70 8.57 -3.92
C GLY A 158 25.31 8.12 -2.60
N THR A 159 26.64 8.10 -2.48
CA THR A 159 27.33 7.66 -1.26
C THR A 159 27.05 8.60 -0.08
N GLU A 160 27.09 9.92 -0.32
CA GLU A 160 26.78 10.93 0.70
C GLU A 160 25.32 10.81 1.17
N LEU A 161 24.38 10.59 0.25
CA LEU A 161 22.97 10.41 0.57
C LEU A 161 22.73 9.19 1.47
N VAL A 162 23.39 8.06 1.19
CA VAL A 162 23.27 6.84 2.00
C VAL A 162 23.82 7.06 3.40
N GLN A 163 25.04 7.61 3.51
CA GLN A 163 25.65 7.90 4.82
C GLN A 163 24.84 8.93 5.61
N TRP A 164 24.23 9.91 4.94
CA TRP A 164 23.34 10.88 5.57
C TRP A 164 22.04 10.23 6.10
N ILE A 165 21.47 9.26 5.38
CA ILE A 165 20.30 8.50 5.86
C ILE A 165 20.67 7.63 7.07
N TRP A 166 21.81 6.96 7.01
CA TRP A 166 22.31 6.14 8.11
C TRP A 166 22.73 6.98 9.33
N GLY A 167 23.18 8.21 9.12
CA GLY A 167 23.83 9.00 10.17
C GLY A 167 25.16 8.38 10.61
N GLY A 168 25.85 7.69 9.69
CA GLY A 168 27.06 6.91 9.95
C GLY A 168 27.52 6.16 8.71
N PHE A 169 28.48 5.24 8.88
CA PHE A 169 29.06 4.46 7.78
C PHE A 169 28.30 3.17 7.43
N SER A 170 27.40 2.75 8.32
CA SER A 170 26.55 1.57 8.17
C SER A 170 25.22 1.78 8.89
N VAL A 171 24.27 0.88 8.67
CA VAL A 171 23.06 0.81 9.50
C VAL A 171 23.47 0.49 10.94
N ASP A 172 23.12 1.38 11.89
CA ASP A 172 23.46 1.25 13.32
C ASP A 172 22.47 2.06 14.17
N ASN A 173 22.81 2.40 15.42
CA ASN A 173 21.94 3.04 16.39
C ASN A 173 21.37 4.39 15.94
N ALA A 174 22.16 5.21 15.25
CA ALA A 174 21.69 6.46 14.66
C ALA A 174 20.59 6.21 13.60
N THR A 175 20.70 5.15 12.81
CA THR A 175 19.67 4.75 11.85
C THR A 175 18.40 4.31 12.56
N LEU A 176 18.52 3.44 13.57
CA LEU A 176 17.38 2.86 14.28
C LEU A 176 16.53 3.93 15.00
N THR A 177 17.17 4.82 15.74
CA THR A 177 16.52 5.93 16.46
C THR A 177 15.75 6.86 15.51
N ARG A 178 16.34 7.20 14.36
CA ARG A 178 15.70 8.02 13.33
C ARG A 178 14.55 7.29 12.65
N PHE A 179 14.72 6.00 12.36
CA PHE A 179 13.68 5.18 11.73
C PHE A 179 12.49 5.01 12.67
N PHE A 180 12.69 4.86 13.98
CA PHE A 180 11.62 4.91 14.96
C PHE A 180 10.87 6.25 14.92
N THR A 181 11.60 7.36 14.91
CA THR A 181 11.01 8.71 14.82
C THR A 181 10.17 8.89 13.54
N PHE A 182 10.70 8.48 12.38
CA PHE A 182 9.98 8.52 11.12
C PHE A 182 8.77 7.59 11.11
N HIS A 183 8.91 6.36 11.62
CA HIS A 183 7.81 5.41 11.71
C HIS A 183 6.68 5.93 12.59
N PHE A 184 7.00 6.69 13.64
CA PHE A 184 6.02 7.29 14.53
C PHE A 184 5.26 8.45 13.87
N ILE A 185 5.96 9.36 13.16
CA ILE A 185 5.33 10.57 12.59
C ILE A 185 4.56 10.30 11.28
N LEU A 186 5.05 9.40 10.43
CA LEU A 186 4.47 9.17 9.11
C LEU A 186 2.99 8.73 9.11
N PRO A 187 2.49 7.88 10.05
CA PRO A 187 1.06 7.57 10.17
C PRO A 187 0.17 8.80 10.31
N PHE A 188 0.63 9.85 11.02
CA PHE A 188 -0.12 11.10 11.17
C PHE A 188 -0.10 11.93 9.88
N VAL A 189 1.02 11.90 9.14
CA VAL A 189 1.09 12.48 7.78
C VAL A 189 0.12 11.76 6.84
N ILE A 190 0.04 10.42 6.91
CA ILE A 190 -0.93 9.61 6.15
C ILE A 190 -2.36 9.98 6.51
N ALA A 191 -2.67 10.20 7.80
CA ALA A 191 -4.00 10.67 8.22
C ALA A 191 -4.34 12.04 7.59
N GLY A 192 -3.38 12.98 7.61
CA GLY A 192 -3.49 14.27 6.93
C GLY A 192 -3.75 14.15 5.42
N ALA A 193 -2.94 13.36 4.72
CA ALA A 193 -3.08 13.12 3.29
C ALA A 193 -4.39 12.38 2.94
N SER A 194 -4.89 11.51 3.83
CA SER A 194 -6.18 10.83 3.67
C SER A 194 -7.36 11.81 3.75
N MET A 195 -7.29 12.82 4.61
CA MET A 195 -8.28 13.90 4.63
C MET A 195 -8.28 14.70 3.33
N LEU A 196 -7.11 15.01 2.77
CA LEU A 196 -7.00 15.65 1.45
C LEU A 196 -7.55 14.75 0.34
N HIS A 197 -7.25 13.45 0.37
CA HIS A 197 -7.78 12.47 -0.57
C HIS A 197 -9.31 12.45 -0.59
N LEU A 198 -9.94 12.43 0.58
CA LEU A 198 -11.40 12.47 0.73
C LEU A 198 -11.98 13.83 0.34
N LEU A 199 -11.27 14.93 0.60
CA LEU A 199 -11.70 16.28 0.19
C LEU A 199 -11.85 16.37 -1.33
N PHE A 200 -10.84 15.94 -2.10
CA PHE A 200 -10.92 15.92 -3.56
C PHE A 200 -11.96 14.92 -4.07
N LEU A 201 -12.11 13.76 -3.42
CA LEU A 201 -13.18 12.82 -3.74
C LEU A 201 -14.57 13.45 -3.57
N HIS A 202 -14.79 14.24 -2.51
CA HIS A 202 -16.09 14.88 -2.25
C HIS A 202 -16.40 16.04 -3.19
N GLN A 203 -15.43 16.60 -3.91
CA GLN A 203 -15.69 17.59 -4.95
C GLN A 203 -16.43 16.98 -6.15
N THR A 204 -16.12 15.74 -6.52
CA THR A 204 -16.72 15.05 -7.67
C THR A 204 -17.78 14.01 -7.28
N GLY A 205 -17.67 13.47 -6.06
CA GLY A 205 -18.42 12.30 -5.61
C GLY A 205 -17.84 10.98 -6.14
N SER A 206 -18.33 9.87 -5.58
CA SER A 206 -17.89 8.54 -6.02
C SER A 206 -18.29 8.24 -7.47
N SER A 207 -17.38 7.58 -8.20
CA SER A 207 -17.74 6.85 -9.44
C SER A 207 -18.57 5.61 -9.10
N ASN A 208 -18.97 4.85 -10.11
CA ASN A 208 -19.74 3.62 -9.94
C ASN A 208 -19.30 2.55 -10.96
N PRO A 209 -19.73 1.27 -10.81
CA PRO A 209 -19.27 0.18 -11.67
C PRO A 209 -19.53 0.35 -13.17
N THR A 210 -20.60 1.05 -13.57
CA THR A 210 -20.93 1.23 -14.99
C THR A 210 -20.14 2.36 -15.62
N GLY A 211 -19.65 3.31 -14.82
CA GLY A 211 -18.91 4.48 -15.31
C GLY A 211 -19.78 5.59 -15.87
N LEU A 212 -21.11 5.43 -15.82
CA LEU A 212 -22.09 6.41 -16.26
C LEU A 212 -22.33 7.48 -15.19
N ASN A 213 -23.00 8.57 -15.57
CA ASN A 213 -23.33 9.66 -14.65
C ASN A 213 -24.21 9.16 -13.48
N PRO A 214 -23.73 9.19 -12.23
CA PRO A 214 -24.48 8.69 -11.09
C PRO A 214 -25.57 9.63 -10.60
N ASN A 215 -25.64 10.88 -11.08
CA ASN A 215 -26.56 11.89 -10.53
C ASN A 215 -28.04 11.59 -10.73
N PHE A 216 -28.39 10.67 -11.64
CA PHE A 216 -29.77 10.23 -11.85
C PHE A 216 -30.30 9.36 -10.71
N ASP A 217 -29.42 8.68 -9.96
CA ASP A 217 -29.82 7.77 -8.89
C ASP A 217 -28.78 7.72 -7.77
N LYS A 218 -28.98 8.62 -6.79
CA LYS A 218 -28.18 8.71 -5.57
C LYS A 218 -29.03 8.51 -4.34
N ILE A 219 -28.46 7.80 -3.38
CA ILE A 219 -29.00 7.58 -2.05
C ILE A 219 -28.10 8.25 -1.01
N PRO A 220 -28.63 8.65 0.16
CA PRO A 220 -27.78 9.13 1.25
C PRO A 220 -26.85 8.00 1.72
N PHE A 221 -25.63 8.33 2.11
CA PHE A 221 -24.64 7.35 2.56
C PHE A 221 -25.12 6.60 3.80
N HIS A 222 -25.67 7.31 4.78
CA HIS A 222 -26.38 6.70 5.90
C HIS A 222 -27.87 6.52 5.54
N ALA A 223 -28.48 5.34 5.69
CA ALA A 223 -27.97 4.16 6.39
C ALA A 223 -27.22 3.15 5.50
N TYR A 224 -27.41 3.21 4.19
CA TYR A 224 -27.05 2.14 3.24
C TYR A 224 -25.56 1.76 3.27
N TYR A 225 -24.69 2.71 2.97
CA TYR A 225 -23.25 2.44 2.90
C TYR A 225 -22.61 2.38 4.28
N SER A 226 -23.17 3.05 5.30
CA SER A 226 -22.68 2.87 6.67
C SER A 226 -22.83 1.43 7.19
N TYR A 227 -23.97 0.77 6.95
CA TYR A 227 -24.15 -0.64 7.34
C TYR A 227 -23.36 -1.60 6.46
N LYS A 228 -23.29 -1.32 5.15
CA LYS A 228 -22.46 -2.11 4.23
C LYS A 228 -20.98 -2.05 4.62
N ASP A 229 -20.49 -0.89 5.01
CA ASP A 229 -19.12 -0.70 5.46
C ASP A 229 -18.88 -1.40 6.80
N LEU A 230 -19.81 -1.30 7.75
CA LEU A 230 -19.74 -2.03 9.02
C LEU A 230 -19.64 -3.55 8.82
N PHE A 231 -20.37 -4.11 7.85
CA PHE A 231 -20.23 -5.52 7.49
C PHE A 231 -18.84 -5.83 6.93
N GLY A 232 -18.29 -4.97 6.07
CA GLY A 232 -16.91 -5.08 5.59
C GLY A 232 -15.89 -5.03 6.73
N PHE A 233 -16.09 -4.15 7.70
CA PHE A 233 -15.22 -4.02 8.88
C PHE A 233 -15.23 -5.31 9.71
N ALA A 234 -16.42 -5.88 9.95
CA ALA A 234 -16.55 -7.12 10.70
C ALA A 234 -15.78 -8.28 10.03
N ILE A 235 -15.88 -8.43 8.71
CA ILE A 235 -15.13 -9.45 7.97
C ILE A 235 -13.61 -9.22 8.10
N MET A 236 -13.15 -8.00 7.82
CA MET A 236 -11.71 -7.71 7.85
C MET A 236 -11.11 -7.89 9.24
N LEU A 237 -11.77 -7.38 10.28
CA LEU A 237 -11.32 -7.52 11.67
C LEU A 237 -11.36 -8.98 12.13
N ALA A 238 -12.36 -9.76 11.71
CA ALA A 238 -12.40 -11.20 11.99
C ALA A 238 -11.22 -11.93 11.35
N LEU A 239 -10.92 -11.66 10.07
CA LEU A 239 -9.77 -12.28 9.39
C LEU A 239 -8.43 -11.85 10.02
N LEU A 240 -8.28 -10.58 10.41
CA LEU A 240 -7.10 -10.10 11.12
C LEU A 240 -6.95 -10.78 12.49
N ALA A 241 -8.02 -10.89 13.26
CA ALA A 241 -8.01 -11.57 14.55
C ALA A 241 -7.66 -13.06 14.40
N LEU A 242 -8.25 -13.74 13.41
CA LEU A 242 -7.96 -15.15 13.11
C LEU A 242 -6.48 -15.34 12.75
N LEU A 243 -5.93 -14.51 11.85
CA LEU A 243 -4.51 -14.58 11.49
C LEU A 243 -3.62 -14.32 12.71
N SER A 244 -3.87 -13.25 13.46
CA SER A 244 -3.05 -12.85 14.61
C SER A 244 -3.12 -13.76 15.83
N THR A 245 -4.10 -14.67 15.89
CA THR A 245 -4.26 -15.63 17.00
C THR A 245 -3.89 -17.05 16.60
N PHE A 246 -4.34 -17.54 15.43
CA PHE A 246 -4.12 -18.93 15.02
C PHE A 246 -2.86 -19.13 14.16
N ALA A 247 -2.45 -18.13 13.38
CA ALA A 247 -1.28 -18.24 12.50
C ALA A 247 -0.46 -16.94 12.44
N PRO A 248 -0.04 -16.38 13.59
CA PRO A 248 0.47 -15.00 13.69
C PRO A 248 1.74 -14.74 12.88
N ASN A 249 2.53 -15.78 12.59
CA ASN A 249 3.80 -15.68 11.89
C ASN A 249 3.72 -16.18 10.44
N LEU A 250 2.53 -16.48 9.91
CA LEU A 250 2.38 -17.05 8.56
C LEU A 250 2.95 -16.15 7.45
N LEU A 251 2.88 -14.83 7.62
CA LEU A 251 3.30 -13.84 6.62
C LEU A 251 4.71 -13.28 6.85
N GLY A 252 5.34 -13.59 7.99
CA GLY A 252 6.65 -13.05 8.37
C GLY A 252 7.78 -14.05 8.13
N ASP A 253 9.02 -13.55 8.05
CA ASP A 253 10.20 -14.38 7.86
C ASP A 253 10.77 -14.89 9.21
N PRO A 254 11.05 -16.20 9.37
CA PRO A 254 11.58 -16.76 10.61
C PRO A 254 12.95 -16.20 10.99
N ASP A 255 13.76 -15.75 10.03
CA ASP A 255 15.09 -15.19 10.33
C ASP A 255 14.98 -13.91 11.18
N ASN A 256 13.83 -13.22 11.14
CA ASN A 256 13.60 -12.04 11.97
C ASN A 256 13.33 -12.36 13.46
N PHE A 257 13.36 -13.63 13.85
CA PHE A 257 13.41 -14.07 15.26
C PHE A 257 14.84 -14.29 15.77
N THR A 258 15.85 -14.03 14.94
CA THR A 258 17.25 -13.99 15.37
C THR A 258 17.70 -12.53 15.47
N PRO A 259 18.34 -12.09 16.57
CA PRO A 259 18.87 -10.73 16.70
C PRO A 259 19.83 -10.38 15.54
N ALA A 260 19.83 -9.12 15.13
CA ALA A 260 20.72 -8.65 14.08
C ALA A 260 22.20 -8.88 14.42
N ASN A 261 22.92 -9.51 13.48
CA ASN A 261 24.35 -9.71 13.51
C ASN A 261 24.96 -9.18 12.20
N PRO A 262 25.68 -8.04 12.24
CA PRO A 262 26.32 -7.45 11.06
C PRO A 262 27.38 -8.33 10.38
N LEU A 263 27.84 -9.39 11.05
CA LEU A 263 28.86 -10.31 10.54
C LEU A 263 28.27 -11.58 9.91
N VAL A 264 26.95 -11.79 10.00
CA VAL A 264 26.29 -13.00 9.49
C VAL A 264 25.13 -12.60 8.59
N THR A 265 25.34 -12.72 7.28
CA THR A 265 24.32 -12.46 6.27
C THR A 265 23.36 -13.66 6.17
N PRO A 266 22.02 -13.46 6.22
CA PRO A 266 21.05 -14.51 5.93
C PRO A 266 21.23 -15.09 4.52
N PRO A 267 20.88 -16.37 4.30
CA PRO A 267 21.02 -17.01 2.99
C PRO A 267 20.28 -16.29 1.86
N HIS A 268 19.08 -15.77 2.14
CA HIS A 268 18.27 -15.05 1.15
C HIS A 268 17.60 -13.81 1.75
N ILE A 269 18.24 -12.65 1.59
CA ILE A 269 17.69 -11.36 2.02
C ILE A 269 16.59 -10.92 1.05
N LYS A 270 15.37 -10.78 1.56
CA LYS A 270 14.20 -10.30 0.81
C LYS A 270 13.35 -9.39 1.70
N PRO A 271 12.60 -8.43 1.13
CA PRO A 271 11.66 -7.64 1.90
C PRO A 271 10.37 -8.43 2.17
N GLU A 272 9.49 -7.85 2.99
CA GLU A 272 8.15 -8.37 3.24
C GLU A 272 7.32 -8.53 1.94
N TRP A 273 6.34 -9.43 1.98
CA TRP A 273 5.64 -9.92 0.78
C TRP A 273 5.08 -8.82 -0.13
N TYR A 274 4.58 -7.74 0.47
CA TYR A 274 4.00 -6.60 -0.26
C TYR A 274 5.02 -5.80 -1.08
N PHE A 275 6.33 -5.98 -0.84
CA PHE A 275 7.37 -5.37 -1.67
C PHE A 275 7.96 -6.32 -2.73
N LEU A 276 7.64 -7.62 -2.68
CA LEU A 276 8.33 -8.61 -3.52
C LEU A 276 8.15 -8.38 -5.01
N PHE A 277 6.99 -7.89 -5.47
CA PHE A 277 6.77 -7.63 -6.89
C PHE A 277 7.74 -6.56 -7.44
N ALA A 278 7.96 -5.50 -6.67
CA ALA A 278 8.87 -4.43 -7.04
C ALA A 278 10.33 -4.88 -6.89
N TYR A 279 10.62 -5.67 -5.85
CA TYR A 279 11.94 -6.29 -5.66
C TYR A 279 12.31 -7.25 -6.81
N ALA A 280 11.36 -7.99 -7.36
CA ALA A 280 11.57 -8.79 -8.56
C ALA A 280 11.95 -7.92 -9.77
N ILE A 281 11.23 -6.80 -9.99
CA ILE A 281 11.54 -5.84 -11.06
C ILE A 281 12.94 -5.25 -10.89
N LEU A 282 13.34 -4.89 -9.68
CA LEU A 282 14.69 -4.41 -9.35
C LEU A 282 15.77 -5.41 -9.81
N ARG A 283 15.60 -6.70 -9.47
CA ARG A 283 16.58 -7.76 -9.76
C ARG A 283 16.61 -8.17 -11.23
N SER A 284 15.54 -7.92 -11.99
CA SER A 284 15.46 -8.26 -13.41
C SER A 284 16.43 -7.48 -14.29
N ILE A 285 16.87 -6.30 -13.86
CA ILE A 285 17.80 -5.46 -14.62
C ILE A 285 19.23 -5.67 -14.10
N PRO A 286 20.16 -6.18 -14.93
CA PRO A 286 21.56 -6.44 -14.52
C PRO A 286 22.40 -5.13 -14.48
N ASN A 287 21.85 -4.08 -13.90
CA ASN A 287 22.50 -2.79 -13.69
C ASN A 287 21.92 -2.14 -12.43
N LYS A 288 22.77 -1.73 -11.48
CA LYS A 288 22.31 -1.17 -10.19
C LYS A 288 21.40 0.05 -10.38
N LEU A 289 21.82 1.05 -11.15
CA LEU A 289 21.03 2.26 -11.40
C LEU A 289 19.75 1.93 -12.17
N GLY A 290 19.84 1.13 -13.23
CA GLY A 290 18.69 0.72 -14.04
C GLY A 290 17.64 -0.03 -13.21
N GLY A 291 18.06 -0.96 -12.37
CA GLY A 291 17.17 -1.68 -11.45
C GLY A 291 16.50 -0.75 -10.44
N VAL A 292 17.22 0.22 -9.86
CA VAL A 292 16.65 1.21 -8.93
C VAL A 292 15.62 2.11 -9.63
N LEU A 293 15.91 2.55 -10.85
CA LEU A 293 14.95 3.31 -11.65
C LEU A 293 13.72 2.49 -11.99
N ALA A 294 13.87 1.21 -12.34
CA ALA A 294 12.74 0.34 -12.63
C ALA A 294 11.89 0.02 -11.38
N LEU A 295 12.51 -0.18 -10.22
CA LEU A 295 11.82 -0.29 -8.94
C LEU A 295 10.95 0.95 -8.71
N LEU A 296 11.53 2.15 -8.77
CA LEU A 296 10.82 3.40 -8.55
C LEU A 296 9.69 3.59 -9.57
N PHE A 297 9.98 3.32 -10.84
CA PHE A 297 9.03 3.47 -11.93
C PHE A 297 7.91 2.43 -11.87
N SER A 298 8.12 1.26 -11.26
CA SER A 298 7.08 0.24 -11.05
C SER A 298 5.89 0.77 -10.24
N ILE A 299 6.13 1.77 -9.38
CA ILE A 299 5.10 2.47 -8.59
C ILE A 299 4.69 3.79 -9.27
N MET A 300 5.67 4.59 -9.73
CA MET A 300 5.39 5.90 -10.35
C MET A 300 4.57 5.78 -11.64
N ILE A 301 4.58 4.62 -12.31
CA ILE A 301 3.74 4.38 -13.48
C ILE A 301 2.25 4.60 -13.21
N LEU A 302 1.80 4.49 -11.95
CA LEU A 302 0.43 4.82 -11.57
C LEU A 302 0.09 6.28 -11.84
N PHE A 303 1.03 7.23 -11.72
CA PHE A 303 0.79 8.64 -12.10
C PHE A 303 0.51 8.81 -13.60
N LEU A 304 0.98 7.89 -14.44
CA LEU A 304 0.77 7.94 -15.88
C LEU A 304 -0.63 7.44 -16.30
N MET A 305 -1.33 6.69 -15.44
CA MET A 305 -2.63 6.09 -15.76
C MET A 305 -3.67 7.07 -16.35
N PRO A 306 -3.87 8.29 -15.80
CA PRO A 306 -4.83 9.23 -16.38
C PRO A 306 -4.46 9.71 -17.79
N PHE A 307 -3.18 9.68 -18.14
CA PHE A 307 -2.66 10.12 -19.44
C PHE A 307 -2.62 8.98 -20.47
N LEU A 308 -2.52 7.74 -20.01
CA LEU A 308 -2.54 6.53 -20.84
C LEU A 308 -3.96 6.10 -21.24
N HIS A 309 -5.00 6.75 -20.70
CA HIS A 309 -6.39 6.42 -20.98
C HIS A 309 -6.88 7.02 -22.31
N THR A 310 -7.13 6.16 -23.29
CA THR A 310 -7.59 6.54 -24.64
C THR A 310 -9.03 6.11 -24.95
N SER A 311 -9.66 5.30 -24.09
CA SER A 311 -11.01 4.81 -24.33
C SER A 311 -12.06 5.90 -24.11
N LYS A 312 -13.15 5.85 -24.88
CA LYS A 312 -14.35 6.69 -24.64
C LYS A 312 -15.21 6.17 -23.49
N GLN A 313 -15.02 4.91 -23.09
CA GLN A 313 -15.69 4.31 -21.95
C GLN A 313 -14.77 4.32 -20.72
N ARG A 314 -15.30 4.83 -19.61
CA ARG A 314 -14.55 4.97 -18.36
C ARG A 314 -14.10 3.65 -17.76
N THR A 315 -14.99 2.66 -17.67
CA THR A 315 -14.77 1.42 -16.92
C THR A 315 -14.39 0.26 -17.84
N LEU A 316 -13.75 -0.76 -17.29
CA LEU A 316 -13.49 -2.02 -17.99
C LEU A 316 -14.71 -2.95 -18.03
N MET A 317 -15.84 -2.57 -17.42
CA MET A 317 -17.03 -3.42 -17.34
C MET A 317 -17.51 -3.87 -18.72
N PHE A 318 -17.50 -2.96 -19.70
CA PHE A 318 -17.98 -3.18 -21.07
C PHE A 318 -16.84 -3.29 -22.10
N ARG A 319 -15.59 -3.51 -21.63
CA ARG A 319 -14.38 -3.53 -22.45
C ARG A 319 -13.68 -4.88 -22.33
N PRO A 320 -14.11 -5.91 -23.07
CA PRO A 320 -13.69 -7.29 -22.83
C PRO A 320 -12.18 -7.52 -23.06
N LEU A 321 -11.57 -6.85 -24.03
CA LEU A 321 -10.14 -7.02 -24.32
C LEU A 321 -9.30 -6.34 -23.23
N ALA A 322 -9.64 -5.11 -22.87
CA ALA A 322 -8.95 -4.41 -21.79
C ALA A 322 -9.17 -5.09 -20.42
N LYS A 323 -10.33 -5.71 -20.19
CA LYS A 323 -10.62 -6.52 -19.00
C LYS A 323 -9.71 -7.75 -18.91
N LEU A 324 -9.46 -8.44 -20.02
CA LEU A 324 -8.51 -9.56 -20.07
C LEU A 324 -7.11 -9.10 -19.64
N PHE A 325 -6.62 -8.00 -20.23
CA PHE A 325 -5.29 -7.45 -19.90
C PHE A 325 -5.17 -6.93 -18.47
N PHE A 326 -6.26 -6.43 -17.87
CA PHE A 326 -6.28 -6.13 -16.45
C PHE A 326 -6.03 -7.37 -15.59
N TRP A 327 -6.70 -8.49 -15.88
CA TRP A 327 -6.47 -9.74 -15.13
C TRP A 327 -5.11 -10.35 -15.43
N THR A 328 -4.59 -10.21 -16.66
CA THR A 328 -3.20 -10.54 -16.99
C THR A 328 -2.22 -9.72 -16.15
N LEU A 329 -2.47 -8.42 -15.95
CA LEU A 329 -1.65 -7.58 -15.08
C LEU A 329 -1.67 -8.08 -13.64
N VAL A 330 -2.85 -8.39 -13.09
CA VAL A 330 -2.98 -8.93 -11.72
C VAL A 330 -2.21 -10.25 -11.58
N ALA A 331 -2.41 -11.20 -12.50
CA ALA A 331 -1.66 -12.45 -12.51
C ALA A 331 -0.15 -12.22 -12.63
N ASN A 332 0.28 -11.28 -13.47
CA ASN A 332 1.69 -10.94 -13.63
C ASN A 332 2.30 -10.33 -12.36
N THR A 333 1.57 -9.47 -11.64
CA THR A 333 2.02 -8.97 -10.33
C THR A 333 2.13 -10.08 -9.28
N LEU A 334 1.25 -11.08 -9.32
CA LEU A 334 1.37 -12.28 -8.45
C LEU A 334 2.61 -13.12 -8.83
N ILE A 335 2.89 -13.28 -10.12
CA ILE A 335 4.12 -13.94 -10.60
C ILE A 335 5.35 -13.17 -10.12
N LEU A 336 5.39 -11.85 -10.27
CA LEU A 336 6.48 -11.02 -9.77
C LEU A 336 6.64 -11.13 -8.25
N THR A 337 5.55 -11.20 -7.49
CA THR A 337 5.58 -11.41 -6.04
C THR A 337 6.23 -12.76 -5.70
N TRP A 338 5.82 -13.83 -6.39
CA TRP A 338 6.41 -15.16 -6.23
C TRP A 338 7.90 -15.16 -6.58
N ILE A 339 8.29 -14.61 -7.74
CA ILE A 339 9.69 -14.53 -8.20
C ILE A 339 10.54 -13.68 -7.25
N GLY A 340 9.99 -12.61 -6.68
CA GLY A 340 10.69 -11.80 -5.69
C GLY A 340 11.08 -12.60 -4.44
N GLY A 341 10.32 -13.65 -4.12
CA GLY A 341 10.60 -14.57 -3.02
C GLY A 341 11.55 -15.73 -3.36
N GLN A 342 11.92 -15.93 -4.63
CA GLN A 342 12.84 -16.98 -5.08
C GLN A 342 14.30 -16.51 -5.13
N PRO A 343 15.29 -17.43 -5.06
CA PRO A 343 16.70 -17.10 -5.27
C PRO A 343 16.98 -16.61 -6.70
N VAL A 344 18.13 -15.96 -6.89
CA VAL A 344 18.57 -15.45 -8.20
C VAL A 344 19.27 -16.57 -8.98
N GLU A 345 18.49 -17.53 -9.43
CA GLU A 345 18.96 -18.74 -10.14
C GLU A 345 18.04 -19.04 -11.33
N ASP A 346 18.50 -19.86 -12.28
CA ASP A 346 17.65 -20.35 -13.37
C ASP A 346 16.58 -21.32 -12.83
N PRO A 347 15.32 -21.26 -13.29
CA PRO A 347 14.78 -20.41 -14.37
C PRO A 347 14.20 -19.07 -13.88
N PHE A 348 14.33 -18.72 -12.60
CA PHE A 348 13.66 -17.56 -11.99
C PHE A 348 14.14 -16.22 -12.54
N VAL A 349 15.41 -16.12 -12.92
CA VAL A 349 15.97 -14.91 -13.55
C VAL A 349 15.21 -14.58 -14.84
N MET A 350 15.08 -15.55 -15.75
CA MET A 350 14.38 -15.37 -17.02
C MET A 350 12.89 -15.07 -16.82
N ILE A 351 12.22 -15.78 -15.90
CA ILE A 351 10.81 -15.53 -15.59
C ILE A 351 10.61 -14.10 -15.04
N GLY A 352 11.48 -13.66 -14.13
CA GLY A 352 11.46 -12.30 -13.58
C GLY A 352 11.62 -11.23 -14.65
N GLN A 353 12.56 -11.42 -15.59
CA GLN A 353 12.77 -10.51 -16.71
C GLN A 353 11.54 -10.42 -17.61
N LEU A 354 10.99 -11.56 -18.04
CA LEU A 354 9.79 -11.60 -18.88
C LEU A 354 8.57 -10.98 -18.18
N ALA A 355 8.37 -11.27 -16.90
CA ALA A 355 7.29 -10.70 -16.10
C ALA A 355 7.46 -9.18 -15.88
N SER A 356 8.70 -8.69 -15.78
CA SER A 356 8.98 -7.26 -15.66
C SER A 356 8.70 -6.52 -16.98
N ILE A 357 9.11 -7.11 -18.12
CA ILE A 357 8.81 -6.58 -19.45
C ILE A 357 7.29 -6.55 -19.69
N SER A 358 6.58 -7.62 -19.34
CA SER A 358 5.13 -7.68 -19.52
C SER A 358 4.42 -6.65 -18.62
N TYR A 359 4.87 -6.44 -17.38
CA TYR A 359 4.33 -5.43 -16.47
C TYR A 359 4.33 -4.05 -17.11
N PHE A 360 5.50 -3.56 -17.53
CA PHE A 360 5.61 -2.23 -18.15
C PHE A 360 4.93 -2.13 -19.50
N SER A 361 4.99 -3.19 -20.32
CA SER A 361 4.31 -3.25 -21.62
C SER A 361 2.80 -3.12 -21.47
N ILE A 362 2.20 -3.75 -20.45
CA ILE A 362 0.75 -3.65 -20.21
C ILE A 362 0.37 -2.19 -19.96
N PHE A 363 1.07 -1.50 -19.07
CA PHE A 363 0.78 -0.10 -18.77
C PHE A 363 1.01 0.82 -19.97
N ILE A 364 2.22 0.83 -20.53
CA ILE A 364 2.64 1.86 -21.50
C ILE A 364 2.07 1.61 -22.89
N ILE A 365 1.99 0.35 -23.32
CA ILE A 365 1.65 -0.01 -24.70
C ILE A 365 0.21 -0.50 -24.78
N PHE A 366 -0.15 -1.52 -24.00
CA PHE A 366 -1.42 -2.19 -24.19
C PHE A 366 -2.62 -1.39 -23.69
N ILE A 367 -2.55 -0.69 -22.55
CA ILE A 367 -3.67 0.15 -22.08
C ILE A 367 -4.12 1.18 -23.14
N PRO A 368 -3.24 2.04 -23.69
CA PRO A 368 -3.66 3.01 -24.70
C PRO A 368 -4.06 2.35 -26.03
N LEU A 369 -3.36 1.28 -26.45
CA LEU A 369 -3.69 0.58 -27.70
C LEU A 369 -5.07 -0.08 -27.63
N LEU A 370 -5.39 -0.77 -26.54
CA LEU A 370 -6.68 -1.44 -26.34
C LEU A 370 -7.83 -0.43 -26.28
N GLY A 371 -7.62 0.74 -25.66
CA GLY A 371 -8.62 1.80 -25.67
C GLY A 371 -8.95 2.29 -27.09
N LEU A 372 -7.93 2.52 -27.93
CA LEU A 372 -8.13 2.93 -29.32
C LEU A 372 -8.80 1.83 -30.15
N THR A 373 -8.39 0.57 -29.96
CA THR A 373 -8.96 -0.58 -30.67
C THR A 373 -10.42 -0.80 -30.31
N GLU A 374 -10.78 -0.80 -29.03
CA GLU A 374 -12.16 -1.00 -28.58
C GLU A 374 -13.07 0.17 -28.99
N ASN A 375 -12.58 1.41 -29.01
CA ASN A 375 -13.34 2.55 -29.55
C ASN A 375 -13.72 2.32 -31.02
N LYS A 376 -12.77 1.84 -31.85
CA LYS A 376 -13.03 1.52 -33.26
C LYS A 376 -14.03 0.38 -33.42
N LEU A 377 -13.90 -0.70 -32.64
CA LEU A 377 -14.81 -1.85 -32.68
C LEU A 377 -16.25 -1.46 -32.29
N THR A 378 -16.41 -0.48 -31.40
CA THR A 378 -17.71 0.00 -30.91
C THR A 378 -18.24 1.22 -31.67
N GLN A 379 -17.54 1.68 -32.71
CA GLN A 379 -17.88 2.88 -33.48
C GLN A 379 -18.05 4.14 -32.61
N LEU A 380 -17.34 4.20 -31.49
CA LEU A 380 -17.27 5.39 -30.63
C LEU A 380 -16.17 6.32 -31.16
N ASN A 381 -16.56 7.37 -31.90
CA ASN A 381 -15.65 8.38 -32.45
C ASN A 381 -14.95 9.21 -31.37
#